data_AF-A0A947QSD6-F1
#
_entry.id   AF-A0A947QSD6-F1
#
_cell.length_a   1.000
_cell.length_b   1.000
_cell.length_c   1.000
_cell.angle_alpha   90.00
_cell.angle_beta   90.00
_cell.angle_gamma   90.00
#
_symmetry.space_group_name_H-M   'P 1'
#
loop_
_entity.id
_entity.type
_entity.pdbx_description
1 polymer ?
#
loop_
_entity_poly.entity_id
_entity_poly.type
_entity_poly.pdbx_seq_one_letter_code
_entity_poly.pdbx_strand_id
1 'polypeptide(L)'
;MTKVQLSLTDQEATILSDYGSQFGYNLPKTIRFVISKTTEQVLKEAIPTFAMSHQTEKVALGALEDYKQGKTHKIEDVDKFLRSL
;
A
#
# COMPACT_ATOMS: atom_id res chain seq x y z
N MET A 1 -3.50 23.81 -4.06
CA MET A 1 -3.20 23.46 -2.66
C MET A 1 -4.52 23.28 -1.95
N THR A 2 -4.82 22.09 -1.43
CA THR A 2 -6.12 21.78 -0.80
C THR A 2 -6.11 22.21 0.66
N LYS A 3 -7.15 22.91 1.11
CA LYS A 3 -7.29 23.35 2.50
C LYS A 3 -8.24 22.40 3.23
N VAL A 4 -7.82 21.94 4.41
CA VAL A 4 -8.65 21.17 5.32
C VAL A 4 -8.84 21.99 6.59
N GLN A 5 -10.08 22.14 7.06
CA GLN A 5 -10.42 22.78 8.33
C GLN A 5 -10.93 21.71 9.28
N LEU A 6 -10.38 21.69 10.49
CA LEU A 6 -10.71 20.75 11.55
C LEU A 6 -11.02 21.55 12.81
N SER A 7 -12.10 21.19 13.49
CA SER A 7 -12.41 21.70 14.82
C SER A 7 -11.91 20.70 15.84
N LEU A 8 -11.14 21.18 16.81
CA LEU A 8 -10.62 20.38 17.91
C LEU A 8 -11.10 21.01 19.22
N THR A 9 -11.37 20.16 20.21
CA THR A 9 -11.46 20.61 21.59
C THR A 9 -10.08 21.06 22.09
N ASP A 10 -10.07 21.88 23.15
CA ASP A 10 -8.82 22.34 23.75
C ASP A 10 -7.96 21.16 24.23
N GLN A 11 -8.60 20.09 24.74
CA GLN A 11 -7.91 18.88 25.18
C GLN A 11 -7.23 18.16 24.01
N GLU A 12 -7.94 17.95 22.89
CA GLU A 12 -7.37 17.30 21.70
C GLU A 12 -6.22 18.11 21.10
N ALA A 13 -6.39 19.43 21.00
CA ALA A 13 -5.35 20.33 20.52
C ALA A 13 -4.10 20.28 21.42
N THR A 14 -4.29 20.24 22.75
CA THR A 14 -3.19 20.15 23.72
C THR A 14 -2.44 18.83 23.59
N ILE A 15 -3.14 17.69 23.57
CA ILE A 15 -2.53 16.36 23.41
C ILE A 15 -1.68 16.29 22.13
N LEU A 16 -2.22 16.77 21.00
CA LEU A 16 -1.51 16.78 19.73
C LEU A 16 -0.32 17.75 19.74
N SER A 17 -0.45 18.89 20.41
CA SER A 17 0.64 19.85 20.55
C SER A 17 1.78 19.27 21.40
N ASP A 18 1.47 18.65 22.53
CA ASP A 18 2.44 18.04 23.44
C ASP A 18 3.18 16.88 22.77
N TYR A 19 2.46 16.02 22.05
CA TYR A 19 3.07 14.96 21.25
C TYR A 19 3.99 15.51 20.16
N GLY A 20 3.53 16.51 19.41
CA GLY A 20 4.31 17.15 18.35
C GLY A 20 5.56 17.86 18.84
N SER A 21 5.50 18.45 20.04
CA SER A 21 6.60 19.21 20.64
C SER A 21 7.85 18.36 20.85
N GLN A 22 7.68 17.06 21.12
CA GLN A 22 8.78 16.08 21.27
C GLN A 22 9.62 15.94 19.98
N PHE A 23 9.03 16.26 18.83
CA PHE A 23 9.67 16.23 17.52
C PHE A 23 9.97 17.65 16.97
N GLY A 24 9.76 18.69 17.79
CA GLY A 24 9.88 20.09 17.37
C GLY A 24 8.80 20.53 16.37
N TYR A 25 7.63 19.88 16.36
CA TYR A 25 6.54 20.18 15.45
C TYR A 25 5.50 21.09 16.09
N ASN A 26 4.91 21.99 15.29
CA ASN A 26 3.73 22.74 15.67
C ASN A 26 2.45 21.93 15.39
N LEU A 27 1.34 22.30 16.03
CA LEU A 27 0.07 21.59 15.95
C LEU A 27 -0.38 21.26 14.50
N PRO A 28 -0.36 22.19 13.52
CA PRO A 28 -0.70 21.86 12.13
C PRO A 28 0.21 20.80 11.49
N LYS A 29 1.51 20.83 11.80
CA LYS A 29 2.47 19.84 11.29
C LYS A 29 2.24 18.48 11.93
N THR A 30 1.94 18.44 13.22
CA THR A 30 1.56 17.20 13.93
C THR A 30 0.30 16.58 13.33
N ILE A 31 -0.75 17.38 13.13
CA ILE A 31 -2.01 16.92 12.53
C ILE A 31 -1.75 16.28 11.16
N ARG A 32 -0.98 16.96 10.29
CA ARG A 32 -0.61 16.41 8.98
C ARG A 32 0.15 15.08 9.10
N PHE A 33 1.12 15.01 10.02
CA PHE A 33 1.90 13.79 10.23
C PHE A 33 1.02 12.61 10.67
N VAL A 34 0.14 12.83 11.67
CA VAL A 34 -0.78 11.81 12.17
C VAL A 34 -1.72 11.34 11.07
N ILE A 35 -2.36 12.26 10.34
CA ILE A 35 -3.23 11.91 9.21
C ILE A 35 -2.46 11.10 8.18
N SER A 36 -1.27 11.54 7.76
CA SER A 36 -0.46 10.81 6.79
C SER A 36 -0.11 9.41 7.26
N LYS A 37 0.24 9.22 8.54
CA LYS A 37 0.59 7.91 9.08
C LYS A 37 -0.61 6.97 9.18
N THR A 38 -1.74 7.46 9.64
CA THR A 38 -2.98 6.68 9.67
C THR A 38 -3.44 6.32 8.26
N THR A 39 -3.40 7.27 7.32
CA THR A 39 -3.73 7.00 5.92
C THR A 39 -2.76 5.99 5.30
N GLU A 40 -1.46 6.10 5.56
CA GLU A 40 -0.47 5.11 5.11
C GLU A 40 -0.80 3.71 5.64
N GLN A 41 -1.16 3.58 6.93
CA GLN A 41 -1.53 2.30 7.51
C GLN A 41 -2.79 1.72 6.86
N VAL A 42 -3.86 2.51 6.74
CA VAL A 42 -5.11 2.08 6.10
C VAL A 42 -4.89 1.69 4.64
N LEU A 43 -4.07 2.44 3.89
CA LEU A 43 -3.76 2.12 2.49
C LEU A 43 -2.85 0.91 2.33
N LYS A 44 -1.97 0.64 3.29
CA LYS A 44 -1.17 -0.60 3.30
C LYS A 44 -2.04 -1.82 3.58
N GLU A 45 -3.03 -1.69 4.45
CA GLU A 45 -4.00 -2.74 4.75
C GLU A 45 -5.02 -2.91 3.59
N ALA A 46 -5.36 -1.81 2.91
CA ALA A 46 -6.24 -1.78 1.75
C ALA A 46 -5.44 -1.60 0.45
N ILE A 47 -4.56 -2.56 0.13
CA ILE A 47 -3.91 -2.60 -1.19
C ILE A 47 -5.02 -2.51 -2.25
N PRO A 48 -5.03 -1.51 -3.13
CA PRO A 48 -6.07 -1.38 -4.13
C PRO A 48 -6.06 -2.62 -5.01
N THR A 49 -7.12 -3.42 -4.91
CA THR A 49 -7.34 -4.57 -5.76
C THR A 49 -8.03 -4.10 -7.03
N PHE A 50 -7.39 -4.37 -8.17
CA PHE A 50 -7.97 -4.08 -9.47
C PHE A 50 -8.60 -5.37 -10.00
N ALA A 51 -9.84 -5.28 -10.48
CA ALA A 51 -10.48 -6.40 -11.14
C ALA A 51 -9.65 -6.80 -12.37
N MET A 52 -9.26 -8.06 -12.42
CA MET A 52 -8.56 -8.63 -13.56
C MET A 52 -9.51 -8.70 -14.76
N SER A 53 -9.01 -8.52 -15.98
CA SER A 53 -9.82 -8.76 -17.17
C SER A 53 -10.21 -10.24 -17.25
N HIS A 54 -11.40 -10.56 -17.78
CA HIS A 54 -11.85 -11.95 -17.96
C HIS A 54 -10.84 -12.80 -18.76
N GLN A 55 -10.16 -12.19 -19.73
CA GLN A 55 -9.16 -12.88 -20.53
C GLN A 55 -7.93 -13.26 -19.70
N THR A 56 -7.43 -12.32 -18.89
CA THR A 56 -6.28 -12.55 -18.02
C THR A 56 -6.62 -13.58 -16.94
N GLU A 57 -7.83 -13.55 -16.38
CA GLU A 57 -8.29 -14.52 -15.38
C GLU A 57 -8.29 -15.94 -15.96
N LYS A 58 -8.82 -16.11 -17.18
CA LYS A 58 -8.82 -17.41 -17.87
C LYS A 58 -7.40 -17.94 -18.08
N VAL A 59 -6.46 -17.09 -18.50
CA VAL A 59 -5.06 -17.48 -18.72
C VAL A 59 -4.40 -17.87 -17.40
N ALA A 60 -4.60 -17.08 -16.34
CA ALA A 60 -4.02 -17.35 -15.03
C ALA A 60 -4.53 -18.66 -14.43
N LEU A 61 -5.83 -18.94 -14.54
CA LEU A 61 -6.42 -20.21 -14.10
C LEU A 61 -5.86 -21.40 -14.90
N GLY A 62 -5.67 -21.24 -16.21
CA GLY A 62 -5.03 -22.25 -17.05
C GLY A 62 -3.59 -22.55 -16.63
N ALA A 63 -2.78 -21.51 -16.41
CA ALA A 63 -1.39 -21.65 -15.95
C ALA A 63 -1.29 -22.35 -14.59
N LEU A 64 -2.24 -22.07 -13.68
CA LEU A 64 -2.29 -22.70 -12.37
C LEU A 64 -2.64 -24.20 -12.46
N GLU A 65 -3.50 -24.57 -13.40
CA GLU A 65 -3.81 -25.97 -13.70
C GLU A 65 -2.62 -26.69 -14.35
N ASP A 66 -1.94 -26.05 -15.31
CA ASP A 66 -0.73 -26.59 -15.92
C ASP A 66 0.40 -26.82 -14.90
N TYR A 67 0.52 -25.94 -13.90
CA TYR A 67 1.42 -26.13 -12.77
C TYR A 67 1.05 -27.37 -11.95
N LYS A 68 -0.22 -27.53 -11.58
CA LYS A 68 -0.71 -28.71 -10.84
C LYS A 68 -0.50 -30.01 -11.60
N GLN A 69 -0.59 -29.97 -12.92
CA GLN A 69 -0.35 -31.11 -13.81
C GLN A 69 1.14 -31.38 -14.06
N GLY A 70 2.05 -30.59 -13.47
CA GLY A 70 3.49 -30.79 -13.61
C GLY A 70 4.06 -30.40 -14.98
N LYS A 71 3.32 -29.61 -15.78
CA LYS A 71 3.79 -29.13 -17.08
C LYS A 71 4.79 -27.97 -16.98
N THR A 72 4.98 -27.45 -15.77
CA THR A 72 5.92 -26.37 -15.49
C THR A 72 7.29 -26.92 -15.13
N HIS A 73 8.33 -26.18 -15.46
CA HIS A 73 9.70 -26.50 -15.08
C HIS A 73 10.29 -25.34 -14.26
N LYS A 74 11.17 -25.68 -13.33
CA LYS A 74 11.86 -24.69 -12.52
C LYS A 74 12.93 -24.01 -13.38
N ILE A 75 12.93 -22.68 -13.37
CA ILE A 75 14.00 -21.89 -13.99
C ILE A 75 15.11 -21.73 -12.94
N GLU A 76 16.31 -22.23 -13.25
CA GLU A 76 17.49 -22.09 -12.39
C GLU A 76 18.27 -20.81 -12.66
N ASP A 77 18.22 -20.32 -13.90
CA ASP A 77 18.92 -19.13 -14.37
C ASP A 77 17.99 -18.34 -15.31
N VAL A 78 17.64 -17.13 -14.87
CA VAL A 78 16.72 -16.24 -15.59
C VAL A 78 17.35 -15.73 -16.89
N ASP A 79 18.65 -15.41 -16.89
CA ASP A 79 19.34 -14.91 -18.07
C ASP A 79 19.44 -15.98 -19.16
N LYS A 80 19.70 -17.22 -18.76
CA LYS A 80 19.71 -18.38 -19.68
C LYS A 80 18.33 -18.63 -20.28
N PHE A 81 17.27 -18.55 -19.47
CA PHE A 81 15.90 -18.74 -19.94
C PHE A 81 15.48 -17.66 -20.95
N LEU A 82 15.74 -16.39 -20.65
CA LEU A 82 15.39 -15.28 -21.54
C LEU A 82 16.11 -15.34 -22.89
N ARG A 83 17.34 -15.87 -22.95
CA ARG A 83 18.05 -16.12 -24.21
C ARG A 83 17.49 -17.28 -25.04
N SER A 84 16.64 -18.12 -24.46
CA SER A 84 16.05 -19.29 -25.12
C SER A 84 14.62 -19.06 -25.64
N LEU A 85 14.03 -17.91 -25.33
CA LEU A 85 12.74 -17.45 -25.86
C LEU A 85 12.92 -16.81 -27.24
#